data_AF-A0A0S6VVD7-F1
#
_entry.id   AF-A0A0S6VVD7-F1
#
_cell.length_a   1.000
_cell.length_b   1.000
_cell.length_c   1.000
_cell.angle_alpha   90.00
_cell.angle_beta   90.00
_cell.angle_gamma   90.00
#
_symmetry.space_group_name_H-M   'P 1'
#
loop_
_entity.id
_entity.type
_entity.pdbx_description
1 polymer ?
#
loop_
_entity_poly.entity_id
_entity_poly.type
_entity_poly.pdbx_seq_one_letter_code
_entity_poly.pdbx_strand_id
1 'polypeptide(L)'
;MKTWTLSEAQSHFADVVESCSSEPQILATHGRPVAALVDFGLFSEFLHFREARERPTIKELLAELRRIQTQESVEIELPERQDRPNPILEMSDELLM
;
A
#
# COMPACT_ATOMS: atom_id res chain seq x y z
N MET A 1 -5.89 18.56 -10.20
CA MET A 1 -6.96 18.76 -9.20
C MET A 1 -7.22 20.25 -9.08
N LYS A 2 -8.21 20.74 -9.82
CA LYS A 2 -8.69 22.12 -9.71
C LYS A 2 -9.40 22.35 -8.38
N THR A 3 -9.18 23.52 -7.80
CA THR A 3 -9.85 23.96 -6.56
C THR A 3 -10.92 24.99 -6.90
N TRP A 4 -12.11 24.79 -6.34
CA TRP A 4 -13.26 25.66 -6.51
C TRP A 4 -13.69 26.18 -5.13
N THR A 5 -14.09 27.44 -5.04
CA THR A 5 -14.87 27.86 -3.89
C THR A 5 -16.27 27.24 -3.96
N LEU A 6 -16.95 27.08 -2.81
CA LEU A 6 -18.32 26.55 -2.80
C LEU A 6 -19.30 27.32 -3.72
N SER A 7 -19.16 28.65 -3.79
CA SER A 7 -20.02 29.49 -4.63
C SER A 7 -19.77 29.28 -6.13
N GLU A 8 -18.50 29.17 -6.53
CA GLU A 8 -18.14 28.89 -7.92
C GLU A 8 -18.58 27.48 -8.32
N ALA A 9 -18.37 26.49 -7.44
CA ALA A 9 -18.77 25.13 -7.68
C ALA A 9 -20.29 24.96 -7.81
N GLN A 10 -21.10 25.70 -7.03
CA GLN A 10 -22.55 25.72 -7.22
C GLN A 10 -22.96 26.32 -8.56
N SER A 11 -22.31 27.41 -8.96
CA SER A 11 -22.63 28.11 -10.22
C SER A 11 -22.22 27.29 -11.45
N HIS A 12 -21.14 26.53 -11.34
CA HIS A 12 -20.54 25.71 -12.39
C HIS A 12 -20.68 24.21 -12.12
N PHE A 13 -21.76 23.79 -11.45
CA PHE A 13 -21.85 22.42 -10.96
C PHE A 13 -21.74 21.37 -12.07
N ALA A 14 -22.34 21.63 -13.24
CA ALA A 14 -22.23 20.75 -14.40
C ALA A 14 -20.77 20.58 -14.85
N ASP A 15 -20.03 21.68 -14.98
CA ASP A 15 -18.61 21.67 -15.39
C ASP A 15 -17.74 20.94 -14.36
N VAL A 16 -18.03 21.12 -13.07
CA VAL A 16 -17.35 20.43 -11.97
C VAL A 16 -17.58 18.92 -12.06
N VAL A 17 -18.82 18.49 -12.34
CA VAL A 17 -19.16 17.07 -12.49
C VAL A 17 -18.51 16.47 -13.73
N GLU A 18 -18.53 17.16 -14.87
CA GLU A 18 -17.91 16.69 -16.11
C GLU A 18 -16.37 16.58 -15.98
N SER A 19 -15.75 17.58 -15.34
CA SER A 19 -14.31 17.57 -15.08
C SER A 19 -13.88 16.46 -14.11
N CYS A 20 -14.80 16.03 -13.22
CA CYS A 20 -14.56 15.00 -12.22
C CYS A 20 -14.12 13.66 -12.80
N SER A 21 -14.62 13.32 -14.00
CA SER A 21 -14.27 12.07 -14.69
C SER A 21 -12.80 12.02 -15.13
N SER A 22 -12.18 13.18 -15.37
CA SER A 22 -10.76 13.27 -15.75
C SER A 22 -9.85 13.44 -14.55
N GLU A 23 -10.24 14.29 -13.61
CA GLU A 23 -9.51 14.49 -12.36
C GLU A 23 -10.45 14.88 -11.22
N PRO A 24 -10.14 14.48 -9.97
CA PRO A 24 -10.93 14.91 -8.83
C PRO A 24 -10.94 16.43 -8.66
N GLN A 25 -12.09 16.97 -8.27
CA GLN A 25 -12.30 18.40 -8.06
C GLN A 25 -12.33 18.71 -6.56
N ILE A 26 -11.59 19.73 -6.14
CA ILE A 26 -11.53 20.13 -4.73
C ILE A 26 -12.54 21.25 -4.48
N LEU A 27 -13.34 21.12 -3.42
CA LEU A 27 -14.25 22.14 -2.93
C LEU A 27 -13.63 22.80 -1.70
N ALA A 28 -13.52 24.12 -1.71
CA ALA A 28 -12.90 24.90 -0.66
C ALA A 28 -13.83 25.97 -0.09
N THR A 29 -13.67 26.23 1.21
CA THR A 29 -14.35 27.29 1.96
C THR A 29 -13.31 28.16 2.62
N HIS A 30 -13.39 29.48 2.43
CA HIS A 30 -12.40 30.44 2.95
C HIS A 30 -10.95 30.05 2.61
N GLY A 31 -10.72 29.55 1.39
CA GLY A 31 -9.40 29.12 0.90
C GLY A 31 -8.90 27.79 1.47
N ARG A 32 -9.70 27.06 2.25
CA ARG A 32 -9.34 25.75 2.80
C ARG A 32 -10.14 24.64 2.12
N PRO A 33 -9.50 23.55 1.68
CA PRO A 33 -10.22 22.40 1.12
C PRO A 33 -11.10 21.75 2.20
N VAL A 34 -12.38 21.56 1.90
CA VAL A 34 -13.38 20.97 2.81
C VAL A 34 -13.97 19.68 2.28
N ALA A 35 -14.04 19.51 0.95
CA ALA A 35 -14.54 18.31 0.31
C ALA A 35 -13.85 18.11 -1.04
N ALA A 36 -14.00 16.92 -1.61
CA ALA A 36 -13.59 16.63 -2.98
C ALA A 36 -14.70 15.85 -3.67
N LEU A 37 -14.94 16.19 -4.94
CA LEU A 37 -15.74 15.38 -5.84
C LEU A 37 -14.79 14.43 -6.56
N VAL A 38 -15.14 13.15 -6.56
CA VAL A 38 -14.38 12.06 -7.19
C VAL A 38 -15.31 11.27 -8.10
N ASP A 39 -14.74 10.68 -9.14
CA ASP A 39 -15.48 9.73 -9.96
C ASP A 39 -15.99 8.57 -9.10
N PHE A 40 -17.26 8.21 -9.30
CA PHE A 40 -17.92 7.21 -8.48
C PHE A 40 -17.38 5.80 -8.71
N GLY A 41 -17.05 5.45 -9.96
CA GLY A 41 -16.48 4.13 -10.28
C GLY A 41 -15.14 3.94 -9.60
N LEU A 42 -14.24 4.92 -9.76
CA LEU A 42 -12.94 4.93 -9.10
C LEU A 42 -13.06 4.89 -7.57
N PHE A 43 -13.99 5.64 -7.00
CA PHE A 43 -14.22 5.62 -5.56
C PHE A 43 -14.76 4.26 -5.08
N SER A 44 -15.69 3.65 -5.81
CA SER A 44 -16.24 2.33 -5.50
C SER A 44 -15.17 1.24 -5.55
N GLU A 45 -14.31 1.25 -6.57
CA GLU A 45 -13.16 0.33 -6.66
C GLU A 45 -12.20 0.51 -5.49
N PHE A 46 -11.90 1.77 -5.13
CA PHE A 46 -11.08 2.06 -3.96
C PHE A 46 -11.69 1.53 -2.66
N LEU A 47 -13.00 1.67 -2.47
CA LEU A 47 -13.69 1.12 -1.31
C LEU A 47 -13.60 -0.40 -1.26
N HIS A 48 -13.85 -1.09 -2.37
CA HIS A 48 -13.69 -2.55 -2.47
C HIS A 48 -12.25 -2.98 -2.18
N PHE A 49 -11.27 -2.28 -2.75
CA PHE A 49 -9.86 -2.53 -2.48
C PHE A 49 -9.54 -2.34 -1.00
N ARG A 50 -10.05 -1.27 -0.38
CA ARG A 50 -9.82 -0.96 1.03
C ARG A 50 -10.44 -2.00 1.96
N GLU A 51 -11.65 -2.45 1.68
CA GLU A 51 -12.30 -3.54 2.42
C GLU A 51 -11.54 -4.86 2.25
N ALA A 52 -11.09 -5.16 1.03
CA ALA A 52 -10.20 -6.30 0.77
C ALA A 52 -8.81 -6.16 1.43
N ARG A 53 -8.47 -4.97 1.95
CA ARG A 53 -7.23 -4.62 2.63
C ARG A 53 -7.28 -4.78 4.14
N GLU A 54 -8.36 -5.30 4.73
CA GLU A 54 -8.34 -5.98 6.03
C GLU A 54 -7.50 -7.29 6.00
N ARG A 55 -6.52 -7.37 5.11
CA ARG A 55 -5.51 -8.40 5.11
C ARG A 55 -4.43 -7.98 6.12
N PRO A 56 -3.95 -8.91 6.94
CA PRO A 56 -2.86 -8.63 7.86
C PRO A 56 -1.68 -8.03 7.08
N THR A 57 -1.11 -6.98 7.65
CA THR A 57 0.15 -6.38 7.19
C THR A 57 1.25 -7.43 7.18
N ILE A 58 2.32 -7.20 6.41
CA ILE A 58 3.52 -8.07 6.43
C ILE A 58 4.06 -8.23 7.85
N LYS A 59 4.00 -7.17 8.67
CA LYS A 59 4.40 -7.22 10.08
C LYS A 59 3.56 -8.21 10.88
N GLU A 60 2.24 -8.17 10.73
CA GLU A 60 1.30 -9.06 11.42
C GLU A 60 1.47 -10.51 10.94
N LEU A 61 1.65 -10.73 9.64
CA LEU A 61 1.95 -12.04 9.07
C LEU A 61 3.26 -12.62 9.61
N LEU A 62 4.31 -11.82 9.73
CA LEU A 62 5.60 -12.27 10.30
C LEU A 62 5.50 -12.54 11.81
N ALA A 63 4.72 -11.76 12.54
CA ALA A 63 4.46 -12.01 13.95
C ALA A 63 3.70 -13.34 14.13
N GLU A 64 2.71 -13.61 13.27
CA GLU A 64 1.96 -14.86 13.26
C GLU A 64 2.84 -16.06 12.91
N LEU A 65 3.72 -15.93 11.90
CA LEU A 65 4.71 -16.96 11.57
C LEU A 65 5.60 -17.33 12.78
N ARG A 66 6.08 -16.33 13.53
CA ARG A 66 6.86 -16.58 14.76
C ARG A 66 6.05 -17.28 15.84
N ARG A 67 4.76 -16.94 15.97
CA ARG A 67 3.85 -17.61 16.89
C ARG A 67 3.70 -19.08 16.53
N ILE A 68 3.44 -19.38 15.25
CA ILE A 68 3.34 -20.75 14.73
C ILE A 68 4.64 -21.52 14.99
N GLN A 69 5.81 -20.94 14.66
CA GLN A 69 7.11 -21.57 14.91
C GLN A 69 7.35 -21.91 16.39
N THR A 70 6.83 -21.10 17.31
CA THR A 70 6.95 -21.35 18.76
C THR A 70 6.03 -22.49 19.22
N GLN A 71 4.87 -22.65 18.59
CA GLN A 71 3.88 -23.69 18.93
C GLN A 71 4.20 -25.03 18.28
N GLU A 72 4.71 -24.99 17.06
CA GLU A 72 5.12 -26.12 16.24
C GLU A 72 6.62 -26.04 16.06
N SER A 73 7.37 -26.31 17.13
CA SER A 73 8.83 -26.39 17.07
C SER A 73 9.26 -27.53 16.14
N VAL A 74 9.29 -27.24 14.85
CA VAL A 74 9.79 -28.09 13.78
C VAL A 74 11.27 -27.80 13.65
N GLU A 75 12.11 -28.80 13.94
CA GLU A 75 13.50 -28.79 13.50
C GLU A 75 13.50 -28.92 11.98
N ILE A 76 13.69 -27.80 11.30
CA ILE A 76 13.90 -27.79 9.84
C ILE A 76 15.37 -28.09 9.62
N GLU A 77 15.67 -29.30 9.17
CA GLU A 77 16.99 -29.64 8.65
C GLU A 77 17.26 -28.81 7.38
N LEU A 78 18.17 -27.84 7.50
CA LEU A 78 18.57 -27.04 6.36
C LEU A 78 19.47 -27.89 5.46
N PRO A 79 19.13 -28.06 4.17
CA PRO A 79 20.00 -28.77 3.25
C PRO A 79 21.32 -28.01 3.06
N GLU A 80 22.40 -28.75 2.82
CA GLU A 80 23.67 -28.13 2.46
C GLU A 80 23.55 -27.35 1.14
N ARG A 81 24.28 -26.24 1.04
CA ARG A 81 24.35 -25.45 -0.19
C ARG A 81 25.12 -26.23 -1.25
N GLN A 82 24.46 -26.60 -2.36
CA GLN A 82 25.09 -27.39 -3.43
C GLN A 82 25.59 -26.52 -4.60
N ASP A 83 24.78 -25.55 -5.04
CA ASP A 83 25.01 -24.89 -6.35
C ASP A 83 25.61 -23.49 -6.28
N ARG A 84 25.87 -22.96 -5.06
CA ARG A 84 26.40 -21.60 -4.90
C ARG A 84 27.51 -21.53 -3.84
N PRO A 85 28.72 -21.09 -4.23
CA PRO A 85 29.81 -20.85 -3.29
C PRO A 85 29.36 -19.94 -2.14
N ASN A 86 29.87 -20.21 -0.93
CA ASN A 86 29.56 -19.40 0.24
C ASN A 86 30.74 -18.46 0.49
N PRO A 87 30.67 -17.19 0.05
CA PRO A 87 31.80 -16.27 0.16
C PRO A 87 32.24 -16.04 1.61
N ILE A 88 31.36 -16.23 2.60
CA ILE A 88 31.69 -16.06 4.02
C ILE A 88 32.54 -17.23 4.55
N LEU A 89 32.30 -18.46 4.08
CA LEU A 89 33.08 -19.63 4.48
C LEU A 89 34.37 -19.79 3.65
N GLU A 90 34.35 -19.33 2.40
CA GLU A 90 35.52 -19.39 1.52
C GLU A 90 36.60 -18.36 1.91
N MET A 91 36.22 -17.20 2.45
CA MET A 91 37.18 -16.21 2.95
C MET A 91 37.95 -16.68 4.19
N SER A 92 37.39 -17.60 4.99
CA SER A 92 38.08 -18.15 6.18
C SER A 92 39.16 -19.17 5.84
N ASP A 93 39.04 -19.88 4.71
CA ASP A 93 40.06 -20.83 4.25
C ASP A 93 41.28 -20.13 3.63
N GLU A 94 41.10 -18.97 2.99
CA GLU A 94 42.22 -18.18 2.43
C GLU A 94 43.06 -17.46 3.50
N LEU A 95 42.51 -17.18 4.67
CA LEU A 95 43.22 -16.54 5.79
C LEU A 95 44.04 -17.52 6.65
N LEU A 96 43.96 -18.83 6.35
CA LEU A 96 44.67 -19.92 7.02
C LEU A 96 45.79 -20.56 6.15
N MET A 97 46.05 -20.01 4.97
CA MET A 97 47.25 -20.27 4.16
C MET A 97 48.20 -19.06 4.18
#